data_AF-A0A4Q7M3E2-F1
#
_entry.id   AF-A0A4Q7M3E2-F1
#
_cell.length_a   1.000
_cell.length_b   1.000
_cell.length_c   1.000
_cell.angle_alpha   90.00
_cell.angle_beta   90.00
_cell.angle_gamma   90.00
#
_symmetry.space_group_name_H-M   'P 1'
#
loop_
_entity.id
_entity.type
_entity.pdbx_description
1 polymer ?
#
loop_
_entity_poly.entity_id
_entity_poly.type
_entity_poly.pdbx_seq_one_letter_code
_entity_poly.pdbx_strand_id
1 'polypeptide(L)' 'MATIDAARAAKQTLRDAVARLDGVTGVGLAQRGGPSDWVLQVNVETVRARKDVPPAVDGVPVVVRVVGAVRAL' A
#
# COMPACT_ATOMS: atom_id res chain seq x y z
N MET A 1 7.53 8.53 -11.22
CA MET A 1 7.12 9.52 -10.20
C MET A 1 5.63 9.73 -10.35
N ALA A 2 4.85 9.46 -9.31
CA ALA A 2 3.39 9.65 -9.34
C ALA A 2 2.99 10.83 -8.46
N THR A 3 1.95 11.57 -8.88
CA THR A 3 1.41 12.70 -8.12
C THR A 3 0.52 12.21 -6.98
N ILE A 4 0.20 13.10 -6.03
CA ILE A 4 -0.74 12.79 -4.94
C ILE A 4 -2.13 12.42 -5.47
N ASP A 5 -2.61 13.08 -6.53
CA ASP A 5 -3.93 12.82 -7.10
C ASP A 5 -3.99 11.47 -7.81
N ALA A 6 -2.95 11.11 -8.57
CA ALA A 6 -2.83 9.78 -9.16
C ALA A 6 -2.80 8.69 -8.07
N ALA A 7 -2.03 8.91 -7.00
CA ALA A 7 -1.97 7.97 -5.88
C ALA A 7 -3.31 7.84 -5.14
N ARG A 8 -4.08 8.94 -4.98
CA ARG A 8 -5.43 8.91 -4.41
C ARG A 8 -6.42 8.14 -5.29
N ALA A 9 -6.38 8.37 -6.61
CA ALA A 9 -7.23 7.65 -7.56
C ALA A 9 -6.95 6.14 -7.54
N ALA A 10 -5.68 5.74 -7.55
CA ALA A 10 -5.27 4.33 -7.51
C ALA A 10 -5.52 3.62 -6.16
N LYS A 11 -5.75 4.39 -5.08
CA LYS A 11 -5.90 3.84 -3.72
C LYS A 11 -7.11 2.91 -3.60
N GLN A 12 -8.20 3.22 -4.29
CA GLN A 12 -9.40 2.37 -4.25
C GLN A 12 -9.13 1.04 -4.97
N THR A 13 -8.55 1.07 -6.17
CA THR A 13 -8.13 -0.13 -6.90
C THR A 13 -7.19 -1.00 -6.06
N LEU A 14 -6.22 -0.40 -5.36
CA LEU A 14 -5.35 -1.16 -4.47
C LEU A 14 -6.12 -1.79 -3.31
N ARG A 15 -7.03 -1.05 -2.68
CA ARG A 15 -7.85 -1.57 -1.59
C ARG A 15 -8.64 -2.80 -2.03
N ASP A 16 -9.21 -2.77 -3.23
CA ASP A 16 -9.97 -3.89 -3.78
C ASP A 16 -9.06 -5.07 -4.13
N ALA A 17 -7.87 -4.80 -4.70
CA ALA A 17 -6.89 -5.82 -5.03
C ALA A 17 -6.37 -6.60 -3.79
N VAL A 18 -6.22 -5.92 -2.66
CA VAL A 18 -5.70 -6.53 -1.43
C VAL A 18 -6.78 -6.99 -0.45
N ALA A 19 -8.06 -6.74 -0.74
CA ALA A 19 -9.17 -7.04 0.17
C ALA A 19 -9.30 -8.53 0.54
N ARG A 20 -8.79 -9.42 -0.32
CA ARG A 20 -8.83 -10.88 -0.11
C ARG A 20 -7.49 -11.46 0.37
N LEU A 21 -6.50 -10.60 0.64
CA LEU A 21 -5.18 -11.05 1.10
C LEU A 21 -5.15 -11.11 2.63
N ASP A 22 -4.77 -12.29 3.14
CA ASP A 22 -4.57 -12.48 4.56
C ASP A 22 -3.34 -11.68 5.05
N GLY A 23 -3.45 -11.12 6.25
CA GLY A 23 -2.36 -10.40 6.91
C GLY A 23 -2.13 -8.97 6.41
N VAL A 24 -3.01 -8.42 5.58
CA VAL A 24 -3.02 -6.97 5.28
C VAL A 24 -3.70 -6.23 6.44
N THR A 25 -3.00 -5.24 7.01
CA THR A 25 -3.46 -4.46 8.17
C THR A 25 -3.81 -3.01 7.83
N GLY A 26 -3.47 -2.54 6.62
CA GLY A 26 -3.85 -1.19 6.18
C GLY A 26 -3.41 -0.83 4.77
N VAL A 27 -4.11 0.14 4.18
CA VAL A 27 -3.82 0.72 2.86
C VAL A 27 -3.77 2.24 2.95
N GLY A 28 -2.69 2.84 2.47
CA GLY A 28 -2.39 4.25 2.61
C GLY A 28 -1.60 4.83 1.44
N LEU A 29 -1.15 6.06 1.62
CA LEU A 29 -0.25 6.77 0.71
C LEU A 29 1.04 7.10 1.47
N ALA A 30 2.17 7.14 0.77
CA ALA A 30 3.43 7.59 1.33
C ALA A 30 4.21 8.43 0.31
N GLN A 31 5.14 9.24 0.79
CA GLN A 31 6.10 9.96 -0.07
C GLN A 31 7.39 9.14 -0.20
N ARG A 32 7.92 9.02 -1.42
CA ARG A 32 9.14 8.27 -1.74
C ARG A 32 10.27 9.21 -2.16
N GLY A 33 10.58 10.20 -1.31
CA GLY A 33 11.76 11.06 -1.46
C GLY A 33 11.43 12.54 -1.51
N GLY A 34 10.67 12.97 -2.52
CA GLY A 34 10.31 14.39 -2.72
C GLY A 34 8.84 14.70 -2.45
N PRO A 35 8.47 15.99 -2.31
CA PRO A 35 7.10 16.43 -2.03
C PRO A 35 6.08 16.01 -3.11
N SER A 36 6.57 15.72 -4.32
CA SER A 36 5.78 15.33 -5.49
C SER A 36 5.94 13.87 -5.90
N ASP A 37 6.66 13.04 -5.12
CA ASP A 37 6.80 11.61 -5.41
C ASP A 37 5.98 10.77 -4.42
N TRP A 38 4.76 10.43 -4.85
CA TRP A 38 3.80 9.69 -4.06
C TRP A 38 3.72 8.23 -4.50
N VAL A 39 3.56 7.36 -3.52
CA VAL A 39 3.38 5.92 -3.71
C VAL A 39 2.20 5.44 -2.88
N LEU A 40 1.67 4.29 -3.25
CA LEU A 40 0.73 3.55 -2.43
C LEU A 40 1.50 2.80 -1.34
N GLN A 41 0.91 2.68 -0.14
CA GLN A 41 1.49 1.90 0.95
C GLN A 41 0.53 0.80 1.39
N VAL A 42 1.04 -0.41 1.56
CA VAL A 42 0.33 -1.52 2.21
C VAL A 42 1.07 -1.89 3.49
N ASN A 43 0.34 -1.90 4.59
CA ASN A 43 0.81 -2.42 5.86
C ASN A 43 0.42 -3.89 5.96
N VAL A 44 1.38 -4.74 6.35
CA VAL A 44 1.17 -6.17 6.54
C VAL A 44 1.63 -6.62 7.91
N GLU A 45 1.04 -7.70 8.42
CA GLU A 45 1.38 -8.29 9.69
C GLU A 45 2.75 -8.99 9.65
N THR A 46 3.03 -9.72 8.58
CA THR A 46 4.22 -10.57 8.46
C THR A 46 4.99 -10.32 7.17
N VAL A 47 6.27 -10.71 7.17
CA VAL A 47 7.11 -10.72 5.95
C VAL A 47 6.54 -11.65 4.89
N ARG A 48 5.81 -12.71 5.27
CA ARG A 48 5.20 -13.64 4.31
C ARG A 48 4.11 -12.98 3.49
N ALA A 49 3.22 -12.23 4.14
CA ALA A 49 2.10 -11.51 3.50
C ALA A 49 2.57 -10.47 2.48
N ARG A 50 3.81 -9.97 2.58
CA ARG A 50 4.40 -9.07 1.57
C ARG A 50 4.38 -9.65 0.15
N LYS A 51 4.53 -10.97 0.00
CA LYS A 51 4.71 -11.62 -1.31
C LYS A 51 3.47 -11.53 -2.19
N ASP A 52 2.30 -11.41 -1.57
CA ASP A 52 1.02 -11.40 -2.27
C ASP A 52 0.55 -9.97 -2.60
N VAL A 53 1.26 -8.94 -2.13
CA VAL A 53 0.94 -7.54 -2.42
C VAL A 53 1.48 -7.16 -3.81
N PRO A 54 0.64 -6.61 -4.70
CA PRO A 54 1.09 -6.18 -6.02
C PRO A 54 2.15 -5.07 -5.90
N PRO A 55 3.20 -5.07 -6.74
CA PRO A 55 4.27 -4.07 -6.67
C PRO A 55 3.86 -2.70 -7.23
N ALA A 56 2.75 -2.62 -7.98
CA ALA A 56 2.17 -1.39 -8.52
C ALA A 56 0.68 -1.59 -8.82
N VAL A 57 -0.10 -0.50 -8.79
CA VAL A 57 -1.51 -0.46 -9.19
C VAL A 57 -1.75 0.83 -9.97
N ASP A 58 -2.42 0.74 -11.12
CA ASP A 58 -2.70 1.89 -12.02
C ASP A 58 -1.44 2.72 -12.35
N GLY A 59 -0.29 2.05 -12.49
CA GLY A 59 1.01 2.68 -12.73
C GLY A 59 1.65 3.35 -11.50
N VAL A 60 0.99 3.36 -10.34
CA VAL A 60 1.52 3.88 -9.08
C VAL A 60 2.24 2.78 -8.30
N PRO A 61 3.52 2.95 -7.93
CA PRO A 61 4.26 1.96 -7.15
C PRO A 61 3.62 1.71 -5.78
N VAL A 62 3.71 0.46 -5.31
CA VAL A 62 3.27 0.04 -3.98
C VAL A 62 4.49 -0.26 -3.12
N VAL A 63 4.57 0.36 -1.95
CA VAL A 63 5.54 0.02 -0.92
C VAL A 63 4.87 -0.79 0.18
N VAL A 64 5.56 -1.83 0.64
CA VAL A 64 5.06 -2.71 1.70
C VAL A 64 5.82 -2.45 2.99
N ARG A 65 5.09 -2.24 4.08
CA ARG A 65 5.63 -2.09 5.43
C ARG A 65 5.12 -3.22 6.33
N VAL A 66 6.04 -3.97 6.93
CA VAL A 66 5.70 -4.96 7.94
C VAL A 66 5.54 -4.24 9.28
N VAL A 67 4.34 -4.29 9.86
CA VAL A 67 3.99 -3.55 11.10
C VAL A 67 3.56 -4.44 12.25
N GLY A 68 3.48 -5.76 12.04
CA GLY A 68 2.94 -6.69 13.03
C GLY A 68 1.41 -6.63 13.12
N ALA A 69 0.86 -7.32 14.11
CA ALA A 69 -0.58 -7.39 14.33
C ALA A 69 -1.09 -6.04 14.87
N VAL A 70 -2.11 -5.48 14.24
CA VAL A 70 -2.80 -4.28 14.73
C VAL A 70 -4.08 -4.71 15.44
N ARG A 71 -4.25 -4.32 16.71
CA ARG A 71 -5.44 -4.64 17.52
C ARG A 71 -5.91 -3.38 18.24
N ALA A 72 -7.24 -3.21 18.34
CA ALA A 72 -7.83 -2.19 19.20
C ALA A 72 -7.56 -2.55 20.67
N LEU A 73 -7.36 -1.53 21.50
CA LEU A 73 -7.21 -1.64 22.96
C LEU A 73 -8.57 -1.63 23.64
#